data_AF-A0A849FX12-F1
#
_entry.id   AF-A0A849FX12-F1
#
_cell.length_a   1.000
_cell.length_b   1.000
_cell.length_c   1.000
_cell.angle_alpha   90.00
_cell.angle_beta   90.00
_cell.angle_gamma   90.00
#
_symmetry.space_group_name_H-M   'P 1'
#
loop_
_entity.id
_entity.type
_entity.pdbx_description
1 polymer ?
#
loop_
_entity_poly.entity_id
_entity_poly.type
_entity_poly.pdbx_seq_one_letter_code
_entity_poly.pdbx_strand_id
1 'polypeptide(L)'
;MLSKEHKTQLRADLFRHLDGVVTAPTAIALENAGVLTYLLERRSSKIDEISEHFKANEGYLNVALRILCSQGWLTQKIDNRTDVIVYETNDKSSRAFSLVHLYRWVVELMKLGDKYHERKFEKEPFLVLERAFNEFKSELESSPTRDETPGIKKQVMKHIEGILLGPTLVKLAMGGMFHKYFMQASFKAEEFHK
;
A
#
# COMPACT_ATOMS: atom_id res chain seq x y z
N MET A 1 0.23 30.64 4.23
CA MET A 1 -0.29 29.72 3.20
C MET A 1 0.81 28.75 2.77
N LEU A 2 0.49 27.48 2.50
CA LEU A 2 1.49 26.49 2.06
C LEU A 2 2.09 26.84 0.69
N SER A 3 3.39 26.56 0.51
CA SER A 3 4.10 26.74 -0.76
C SER A 3 3.58 25.78 -1.85
N LYS A 4 3.85 26.10 -3.13
CA LYS A 4 3.50 25.21 -4.26
C LYS A 4 4.16 23.85 -4.12
N GLU A 5 5.43 23.82 -3.70
CA GLU A 5 6.21 22.61 -3.50
C GLU A 5 5.62 21.73 -2.38
N HIS A 6 5.27 22.32 -1.23
CA HIS A 6 4.61 21.58 -0.14
C HIS A 6 3.27 20.99 -0.58
N LYS A 7 2.48 21.73 -1.36
CA LYS A 7 1.20 21.22 -1.89
C LYS A 7 1.41 20.05 -2.87
N THR A 8 2.47 20.06 -3.66
CA THR A 8 2.82 18.94 -4.55
C THR A 8 3.22 17.71 -3.75
N GLN A 9 4.06 17.88 -2.71
CA GLN A 9 4.49 16.76 -1.86
C GLN A 9 3.30 16.12 -1.13
N LEU A 10 2.40 16.93 -0.55
CA LEU A 10 1.20 16.43 0.13
C LEU A 10 0.28 15.67 -0.83
N ARG A 11 0.12 16.15 -2.07
CA ARG A 11 -0.64 15.42 -3.10
C ARG A 11 0.03 14.10 -3.47
N ALA A 12 1.34 14.08 -3.62
CA ALA A 12 2.08 12.85 -3.90
C ALA A 12 1.91 11.82 -2.79
N ASP A 13 1.94 12.24 -1.52
CA ASP A 13 1.69 11.35 -0.38
C ASP A 13 0.24 10.83 -0.37
N LEU A 14 -0.74 11.69 -0.64
CA LEU A 14 -2.14 11.29 -0.74
C LEU A 14 -2.38 10.24 -1.85
N PHE A 15 -1.74 10.38 -3.01
CA PHE A 15 -1.85 9.38 -4.07
C PHE A 15 -1.20 8.05 -3.67
N ARG A 16 -0.04 8.07 -2.99
CA ARG A 16 0.56 6.83 -2.45
C ARG A 16 -0.33 6.16 -1.41
N HIS A 17 -1.03 6.95 -0.58
CA HIS A 17 -2.01 6.40 0.36
C HIS A 17 -3.10 5.63 -0.38
N LEU A 18 -3.63 6.21 -1.46
CA LEU A 18 -4.65 5.58 -2.29
C LEU A 18 -4.13 4.34 -3.02
N ASP A 19 -2.93 4.40 -3.57
CA ASP A 19 -2.27 3.26 -4.24
C ASP A 19 -2.13 2.06 -3.31
N GLY A 20 -1.88 2.31 -2.01
CA GLY A 20 -1.77 1.28 -0.99
C GLY A 20 -3.01 0.41 -0.86
N VAL A 21 -4.20 1.00 -0.97
CA VAL A 21 -5.50 0.30 -0.83
C VAL A 21 -5.60 -0.88 -1.81
N VAL A 22 -5.07 -0.72 -3.02
CA VAL A 22 -5.10 -1.76 -4.06
C VAL A 22 -3.81 -2.60 -4.04
N THR A 23 -2.66 -1.96 -3.85
CA THR A 23 -1.35 -2.60 -3.92
C THR A 23 -1.15 -3.63 -2.80
N ALA A 24 -1.50 -3.28 -1.56
CA ALA A 24 -1.25 -4.11 -0.39
C ALA A 24 -1.94 -5.49 -0.46
N PRO A 25 -3.27 -5.59 -0.65
CA PRO A 25 -3.92 -6.89 -0.74
C PRO A 25 -3.47 -7.69 -1.98
N THR A 26 -3.22 -7.01 -3.11
CA THR A 26 -2.73 -7.63 -4.34
C THR A 26 -1.37 -8.27 -4.15
N ALA A 27 -0.42 -7.53 -3.56
CA ALA A 27 0.93 -8.03 -3.31
C ALA A 27 0.93 -9.22 -2.34
N ILE A 28 0.12 -9.16 -1.27
CA ILE A 28 -0.04 -10.28 -0.34
C ILE A 28 -0.64 -11.51 -1.02
N ALA A 29 -1.64 -11.34 -1.89
CA ALA A 29 -2.22 -12.46 -2.64
C ALA A 29 -1.19 -13.13 -3.55
N LEU A 30 -0.40 -12.34 -4.28
CA LEU A 30 0.68 -12.83 -5.14
C LEU A 30 1.81 -13.50 -4.36
N GLU A 31 2.19 -12.95 -3.20
CA GLU A 31 3.21 -13.54 -2.31
C GLU A 31 2.76 -14.89 -1.77
N ASN A 32 1.53 -14.98 -1.23
CA ASN A 32 0.99 -16.23 -0.69
C ASN A 32 0.82 -17.31 -1.77
N ALA A 33 0.58 -16.92 -3.03
CA ALA A 33 0.51 -17.84 -4.15
C ALA A 33 1.89 -18.28 -4.68
N GLY A 34 2.99 -17.64 -4.24
CA GLY A 34 4.35 -17.93 -4.72
C GLY A 34 4.73 -17.24 -6.03
N VAL A 35 3.88 -16.37 -6.57
CA VAL A 35 4.09 -15.69 -7.86
C VAL A 35 5.31 -14.77 -7.81
N LEU A 36 5.51 -14.06 -6.70
CA LEU A 36 6.66 -13.15 -6.55
C LEU A 36 7.99 -13.89 -6.59
N THR A 37 8.07 -15.05 -5.95
CA THR A 37 9.25 -15.92 -5.96
C THR A 37 9.54 -16.43 -7.37
N TYR A 38 8.51 -16.95 -8.06
CA TYR A 38 8.62 -17.40 -9.44
C TYR A 38 9.17 -16.31 -10.37
N LEU A 39 8.67 -15.07 -10.25
CA LEU A 39 9.16 -13.94 -11.06
C LEU A 39 10.63 -13.62 -10.78
N LEU A 40 11.09 -13.70 -9.53
CA LEU A 40 12.49 -13.47 -9.18
C LEU A 40 13.43 -14.55 -9.73
N GLU A 41 12.98 -15.81 -9.75
CA GLU A 41 13.74 -16.94 -10.29
C GLU A 41 13.82 -16.88 -11.82
N ARG A 42 12.68 -16.65 -12.49
CA ARG A 42 12.58 -16.66 -13.95
C ARG A 42 13.07 -15.37 -14.62
N ARG A 43 13.06 -14.24 -13.89
CA ARG A 43 13.41 -12.88 -14.34
C ARG A 43 12.53 -12.27 -15.43
N SER A 44 12.05 -13.08 -16.38
CA SER A 44 11.15 -12.70 -17.47
C SER A 44 10.20 -13.87 -17.75
N SER A 45 8.89 -13.60 -17.86
CA SER A 45 7.89 -14.62 -18.17
C SER A 45 6.68 -13.99 -18.85
N LYS A 46 6.05 -14.73 -19.76
CA LYS A 46 4.80 -14.30 -20.38
C LYS A 46 3.62 -14.50 -19.44
N ILE A 47 2.54 -13.75 -19.66
CA ILE A 47 1.35 -13.81 -18.81
C ILE A 47 0.64 -15.18 -18.87
N ASP A 48 0.61 -15.80 -20.05
CA ASP A 48 0.06 -17.14 -20.30
C ASP A 48 0.87 -18.23 -19.54
N GLU A 49 2.19 -18.17 -19.61
CA GLU A 49 3.07 -19.07 -18.86
C GLU A 49 2.86 -18.98 -17.35
N ILE A 50 2.72 -17.76 -16.81
CA ILE A 50 2.46 -17.54 -15.38
C ILE A 50 1.05 -18.04 -15.02
N SER A 51 0.04 -17.73 -15.84
CA SER A 51 -1.35 -18.11 -15.56
C SER A 51 -1.53 -19.64 -15.59
N GLU A 52 -0.89 -20.33 -16.53
CA GLU A 52 -0.86 -21.80 -16.61
C GLU A 52 -0.15 -22.42 -15.41
N HIS A 53 1.03 -21.91 -15.03
CA HIS A 53 1.81 -22.44 -13.91
C HIS A 53 1.04 -22.36 -12.59
N PHE A 54 0.39 -21.24 -12.32
CA PHE A 54 -0.36 -21.00 -11.08
C PHE A 54 -1.84 -21.37 -11.17
N LYS A 55 -2.31 -21.87 -12.33
CA LYS A 55 -3.74 -22.13 -12.62
C LYS A 55 -4.63 -20.93 -12.28
N ALA A 56 -4.15 -19.73 -12.62
CA ALA A 56 -4.79 -18.46 -12.30
C ALA A 56 -5.63 -17.95 -13.48
N ASN A 57 -6.62 -17.10 -13.20
CA ASN A 57 -7.30 -16.36 -14.26
C ASN A 57 -6.35 -15.31 -14.85
N GLU A 58 -6.05 -15.44 -16.14
CA GLU A 58 -5.09 -14.59 -16.84
C GLU A 58 -5.42 -13.09 -16.76
N GLY A 59 -6.70 -12.73 -16.91
CA GLY A 59 -7.16 -11.35 -16.86
C GLY A 59 -6.93 -10.70 -15.48
N TYR A 60 -7.32 -11.38 -14.40
CA TYR A 60 -7.07 -10.89 -13.04
C TYR A 60 -5.58 -10.87 -12.70
N LEU A 61 -4.81 -11.86 -13.17
CA LEU A 61 -3.37 -11.90 -12.98
C LEU A 61 -2.68 -10.74 -13.71
N ASN A 62 -3.09 -10.41 -14.94
CA ASN A 62 -2.60 -9.26 -15.69
C ASN A 62 -2.85 -7.95 -14.93
N VAL A 63 -4.06 -7.76 -14.39
CA VAL A 63 -4.39 -6.61 -13.54
C VAL A 63 -3.48 -6.57 -12.30
N ALA A 64 -3.31 -7.70 -11.61
CA ALA A 64 -2.48 -7.80 -10.40
C ALA A 64 -1.01 -7.45 -10.67
N LEU A 65 -0.42 -7.99 -11.73
CA LEU A 65 0.97 -7.72 -12.11
C LEU A 65 1.14 -6.30 -12.64
N ARG A 66 0.15 -5.76 -13.34
CA ARG A 66 0.14 -4.35 -13.79
C ARG A 66 0.15 -3.39 -12.61
N ILE A 67 -0.53 -3.69 -11.50
CA ILE A 67 -0.45 -2.89 -10.27
C ILE A 67 1.01 -2.82 -9.78
N LEU A 68 1.73 -3.94 -9.76
CA LEU A 68 3.16 -3.95 -9.37
C LEU A 68 4.03 -3.13 -10.35
N CYS A 69 3.70 -3.15 -11.65
CA CYS A 69 4.34 -2.29 -12.64
C CYS A 69 4.07 -0.80 -12.39
N SER A 70 2.84 -0.43 -12.04
CA SER A 70 2.50 0.96 -11.69
C SER A 70 3.24 1.47 -10.46
N GLN A 71 3.61 0.56 -9.54
CA GLN A 71 4.47 0.87 -8.39
C GLN A 71 5.97 0.91 -8.74
N GLY A 72 6.34 0.54 -9.97
CA GLY A 72 7.71 0.46 -10.45
C GLY A 72 8.47 -0.79 -9.99
N TRP A 73 7.77 -1.80 -9.47
CA TRP A 73 8.38 -3.03 -8.95
C TRP A 73 8.58 -4.10 -10.02
N LEU A 74 7.92 -3.96 -11.17
CA LEU A 74 8.04 -4.82 -12.35
C LEU A 74 8.02 -3.97 -13.62
N THR A 75 8.50 -4.54 -14.72
CA THR A 75 8.39 -3.94 -16.06
C THR A 75 7.44 -4.79 -16.90
N GLN A 76 6.50 -4.16 -17.60
CA GLN A 76 5.61 -4.81 -18.55
C GLN A 76 6.04 -4.47 -19.98
N LYS A 77 6.12 -5.47 -20.85
CA LYS A 77 6.28 -5.31 -22.29
C LYS A 77 5.04 -5.88 -22.99
N ILE A 78 4.46 -5.10 -23.90
CA ILE A 78 3.26 -5.47 -24.64
C ILE A 78 3.60 -5.42 -26.13
N ASP A 79 3.40 -6.53 -26.83
CA ASP A 79 3.39 -6.58 -28.29
C ASP A 79 1.94 -6.68 -28.79
N ASN A 80 1.38 -5.54 -29.22
CA ASN A 80 0.01 -5.47 -29.72
C ASN A 80 -0.20 -6.19 -31.07
N ARG A 81 0.88 -6.57 -31.78
CA ARG A 81 0.76 -7.29 -33.06
C ARG A 81 0.56 -8.78 -32.85
N THR A 82 1.19 -9.32 -31.81
CA THR A 82 1.16 -10.75 -31.48
C THR A 82 0.33 -11.05 -30.23
N ASP A 83 -0.22 -10.01 -29.60
CA ASP A 83 -0.99 -10.06 -28.35
C ASP A 83 -0.22 -10.72 -27.19
N VAL A 84 1.09 -10.50 -27.15
CA VAL A 84 1.98 -11.08 -26.14
C VAL A 84 2.29 -10.05 -25.06
N ILE A 85 2.03 -10.42 -23.81
CA ILE A 85 2.38 -9.64 -22.62
C ILE A 85 3.47 -10.37 -21.84
N VAL A 86 4.58 -9.67 -21.59
CA VAL A 86 5.73 -10.17 -20.84
C VAL A 86 5.96 -9.31 -19.61
N TYR A 87 6.17 -9.95 -18.46
CA TYR A 87 6.57 -9.29 -17.22
C TYR A 87 8.02 -9.60 -16.89
N GLU A 88 8.77 -8.57 -16.53
CA GLU A 88 10.19 -8.65 -16.22
C GLU A 88 10.48 -8.03 -14.86
N THR A 89 11.37 -8.69 -14.11
CA THR A 89 11.97 -8.09 -12.92
C THR A 89 12.94 -6.98 -13.29
N ASN A 90 13.07 -5.98 -12.42
CA ASN A 90 13.98 -4.86 -12.53
C ASN A 90 14.86 -4.73 -11.27
N ASP A 91 15.62 -3.63 -11.18
CA ASP A 91 16.50 -3.29 -10.07
C ASP A 91 15.78 -3.17 -8.71
N LYS A 92 14.46 -2.92 -8.73
CA LYS A 92 13.64 -2.72 -7.54
C LYS A 92 12.87 -3.97 -7.11
N SER A 93 12.66 -4.94 -8.00
CA SER A 93 11.77 -6.09 -7.75
C SER A 93 12.13 -6.87 -6.50
N SER A 94 13.40 -7.28 -6.35
CA SER A 94 13.83 -8.09 -5.21
C SER A 94 13.60 -7.37 -3.88
N ARG A 95 13.94 -6.08 -3.80
CA ARG A 95 13.72 -5.28 -2.60
C ARG A 95 12.23 -5.07 -2.32
N ALA A 96 11.45 -4.70 -3.33
CA ALA A 96 10.02 -4.49 -3.17
C ALA A 96 9.32 -5.77 -2.68
N PHE A 97 9.63 -6.92 -3.28
CA PHE A 97 9.03 -8.20 -2.90
C PHE A 97 9.44 -8.62 -1.49
N SER A 98 10.71 -8.36 -1.09
CA SER A 98 11.16 -8.62 0.28
C SER A 98 10.37 -7.84 1.35
N LEU A 99 9.73 -6.72 0.98
CA LEU A 99 8.97 -5.85 1.89
C LEU A 99 7.46 -6.14 1.89
N VAL A 100 6.98 -7.05 1.04
CA VAL A 100 5.53 -7.33 0.91
C VAL A 100 4.94 -7.87 2.20
N HIS A 101 5.71 -8.63 2.99
CA HIS A 101 5.29 -9.11 4.30
C HIS A 101 4.83 -7.99 5.27
N LEU A 102 5.32 -6.74 5.11
CA LEU A 102 4.89 -5.60 5.90
C LEU A 102 3.41 -5.23 5.66
N TYR A 103 2.81 -5.68 4.56
CA TYR A 103 1.37 -5.46 4.33
C TYR A 103 0.48 -6.43 5.12
N ARG A 104 1.00 -7.49 5.74
CA ARG A 104 0.17 -8.56 6.33
C ARG A 104 -0.85 -8.04 7.35
N TRP A 105 -0.41 -7.18 8.26
CA TRP A 105 -1.24 -6.66 9.35
C TRP A 105 -2.27 -5.63 8.88
N VAL A 106 -1.95 -4.78 7.89
CA VAL A 106 -2.97 -3.90 7.29
C VAL A 106 -3.97 -4.66 6.42
N VAL A 107 -3.55 -5.71 5.71
CA VAL A 107 -4.46 -6.55 4.91
C VAL A 107 -5.36 -7.39 5.81
N GLU A 108 -4.87 -7.85 6.97
CA GLU A 108 -5.70 -8.46 8.01
C GLU A 108 -6.77 -7.48 8.52
N LEU A 109 -6.37 -6.25 8.84
CA LEU A 109 -7.29 -5.20 9.26
C LEU A 109 -8.37 -4.92 8.20
N MET A 110 -7.99 -4.84 6.91
CA MET A 110 -8.94 -4.63 5.81
C MET A 110 -10.01 -5.73 5.75
N LYS A 111 -9.62 -7.00 5.94
CA LYS A 111 -10.54 -8.16 5.93
C LYS A 111 -11.50 -8.19 7.12
N LEU A 112 -11.21 -7.46 8.20
CA LEU A 112 -12.13 -7.35 9.33
C LEU A 112 -13.27 -6.38 9.02
N GLY A 113 -13.04 -5.35 8.20
CA GLY A 113 -14.08 -4.37 7.84
C GLY A 113 -15.36 -5.02 7.31
N ASP A 114 -15.25 -6.13 6.58
CA ASP A 114 -16.40 -6.86 6.03
C ASP A 114 -17.22 -7.62 7.08
N LYS A 115 -16.64 -7.87 8.27
CA LYS A 115 -17.23 -8.76 9.29
C LYS A 115 -18.00 -8.02 10.38
N TYR A 116 -17.79 -6.72 10.53
CA TYR A 116 -18.36 -5.95 11.64
C TYR A 116 -19.29 -4.85 11.14
N HIS A 117 -20.46 -4.74 11.78
CA HIS A 117 -21.42 -3.70 11.46
C HIS A 117 -20.95 -2.37 12.05
N GLU A 118 -20.96 -1.28 11.27
CA GLU A 118 -20.39 0.03 11.66
C GLU A 118 -20.93 0.63 12.97
N ARG A 119 -22.10 0.17 13.42
CA ARG A 119 -22.79 0.65 14.62
C ARG A 119 -22.60 -0.25 15.84
N LYS A 120 -21.94 -1.40 15.68
CA LYS A 120 -21.64 -2.33 16.77
C LYS A 120 -20.22 -2.09 17.25
N PHE A 121 -20.11 -1.74 18.53
CA PHE A 121 -18.82 -1.59 19.17
C PHE A 121 -18.35 -2.97 19.63
N GLU A 122 -17.36 -3.52 18.92
CA GLU A 122 -16.78 -4.83 19.19
C GLU A 122 -15.29 -4.65 19.47
N LYS A 123 -14.71 -5.45 20.36
CA LYS A 123 -13.35 -5.23 20.87
C LYS A 123 -12.30 -5.66 19.85
N GLU A 124 -12.58 -6.71 19.09
CA GLU A 124 -11.65 -7.39 18.18
C GLU A 124 -11.09 -6.44 17.10
N PRO A 125 -11.90 -5.62 16.39
CA PRO A 125 -11.38 -4.64 15.44
C PRO A 125 -10.39 -3.65 16.04
N PHE A 126 -10.61 -3.18 17.27
CA PHE A 126 -9.72 -2.24 17.94
C PHE A 126 -8.39 -2.87 18.33
N LEU A 127 -8.39 -4.14 18.75
CA LEU A 127 -7.14 -4.87 19.05
C LEU A 127 -6.29 -5.05 17.79
N VAL A 128 -6.92 -5.36 16.65
CA VAL A 128 -6.19 -5.49 15.38
C VAL A 128 -5.68 -4.14 14.89
N LEU A 129 -6.48 -3.08 15.02
CA LEU A 129 -6.06 -1.72 14.70
C LEU A 129 -4.88 -1.27 15.58
N GLU A 130 -4.94 -1.50 16.90
CA GLU A 130 -3.86 -1.19 17.83
C GLU A 130 -2.57 -1.93 17.48
N ARG A 131 -2.66 -3.24 17.20
CA ARG A 131 -1.51 -4.01 16.70
C ARG A 131 -0.93 -3.38 15.45
N ALA A 132 -1.76 -3.06 14.46
CA ALA A 132 -1.33 -2.48 13.20
C ALA A 132 -0.62 -1.12 13.39
N PHE A 133 -1.09 -0.27 14.31
CA PHE A 133 -0.41 0.97 14.66
C PHE A 133 0.94 0.74 15.35
N ASN A 134 1.02 -0.24 16.25
CA ASN A 134 2.27 -0.57 16.96
C ASN A 134 3.33 -1.11 15.99
N GLU A 135 2.94 -1.98 15.05
CA GLU A 135 3.83 -2.47 13.99
C GLU A 135 4.32 -1.32 13.10
N PHE A 136 3.40 -0.45 12.67
CA PHE A 136 3.75 0.74 11.87
C PHE A 136 4.77 1.64 12.59
N LYS A 137 4.55 1.91 13.87
CA LYS A 137 5.43 2.72 14.69
C LYS A 137 6.81 2.07 14.86
N SER A 138 6.84 0.78 15.17
CA SER A 138 8.08 0.00 15.29
C SER A 138 8.90 0.05 13.99
N GLU A 139 8.25 -0.09 12.83
CA GLU A 139 8.93 0.01 11.53
C GLU A 139 9.48 1.40 11.23
N LEU A 140 8.82 2.47 11.68
CA LEU A 140 9.34 3.85 11.57
C LEU A 140 10.53 4.10 12.50
N GLU A 141 10.54 3.49 13.68
CA GLU A 141 11.61 3.63 14.67
C GLU A 141 12.82 2.72 14.36
N SER A 142 12.62 1.66 13.58
CA SER A 142 13.72 0.80 13.10
C SER A 142 14.71 1.61 12.27
N SER A 143 16.01 1.54 12.63
CA SER A 143 17.06 2.29 11.93
C SER A 143 17.14 1.87 10.46
N PRO A 144 17.38 2.82 9.53
CA PRO A 144 17.55 2.47 8.14
C PRO A 144 18.75 1.54 7.98
N THR A 145 18.54 0.38 7.37
CA THR A 145 19.66 -0.49 6.99
C THR A 145 20.52 0.26 5.98
N ARG A 146 21.84 0.28 6.15
CA ARG A 146 22.81 1.09 5.38
C ARG A 146 22.74 0.93 3.83
N ASP A 147 22.01 -0.08 3.33
CA ASP A 147 21.79 -0.39 1.90
C ASP A 147 20.44 0.11 1.33
N GLU A 148 19.71 0.96 2.06
CA GLU A 148 18.39 1.41 1.60
C GLU A 148 18.50 2.24 0.32
N THR A 149 17.92 1.75 -0.77
CA THR A 149 17.21 2.65 -1.70
C THR A 149 16.04 3.23 -0.90
N PRO A 150 16.15 4.44 -0.33
CA PRO A 150 15.22 4.90 0.71
C PRO A 150 13.79 5.07 0.16
N GLY A 151 13.66 5.09 -1.17
CA GLY A 151 12.40 5.22 -1.90
C GLY A 151 11.43 4.05 -1.72
N ILE A 152 11.88 2.79 -1.75
CA ILE A 152 10.95 1.64 -1.78
C ILE A 152 10.34 1.38 -0.40
N LYS A 153 11.15 1.33 0.66
CA LYS A 153 10.61 1.19 2.03
C LYS A 153 9.67 2.35 2.34
N LYS A 154 10.06 3.59 2.01
CA LYS A 154 9.18 4.75 2.18
C LYS A 154 7.88 4.65 1.39
N GLN A 155 7.91 4.15 0.14
CA GLN A 155 6.71 3.90 -0.66
C GLN A 155 5.78 2.90 0.04
N VAL A 156 6.30 1.76 0.48
CA VAL A 156 5.54 0.74 1.23
C VAL A 156 4.96 1.31 2.52
N MET A 157 5.75 2.06 3.28
CA MET A 157 5.27 2.70 4.52
C MET A 157 4.19 3.74 4.25
N LYS A 158 4.24 4.48 3.13
CA LYS A 158 3.16 5.39 2.73
C LYS A 158 1.88 4.65 2.34
N HIS A 159 1.99 3.52 1.65
CA HIS A 159 0.82 2.68 1.35
C HIS A 159 0.11 2.24 2.64
N ILE A 160 0.90 1.75 3.61
CA ILE A 160 0.40 1.32 4.91
C ILE A 160 -0.21 2.49 5.70
N GLU A 161 0.48 3.63 5.77
CA GLU A 161 -0.02 4.85 6.42
C GLU A 161 -1.42 5.22 5.89
N GLY A 162 -1.61 5.16 4.57
CA GLY A 162 -2.89 5.41 3.92
C GLY A 162 -4.00 4.44 4.36
N ILE A 163 -3.69 3.15 4.46
CA ILE A 163 -4.67 2.12 4.87
C ILE A 163 -5.07 2.31 6.34
N LEU A 164 -4.13 2.68 7.21
CA LEU A 164 -4.40 2.91 8.64
C LEU A 164 -5.20 4.20 8.88
N LEU A 165 -4.77 5.30 8.26
CA LEU A 165 -5.32 6.62 8.54
C LEU A 165 -6.57 6.93 7.71
N GLY A 166 -6.63 6.48 6.46
CA GLY A 166 -7.67 6.83 5.51
C GLY A 166 -9.10 6.60 6.04
N PRO A 167 -9.47 5.37 6.44
CA PRO A 167 -10.79 5.08 6.97
C PRO A 167 -11.12 5.91 8.23
N THR A 168 -10.16 6.06 9.13
CA THR A 168 -10.29 6.83 10.37
C THR A 168 -10.57 8.31 10.08
N LEU A 169 -9.78 8.92 9.19
CA LEU A 169 -9.93 10.31 8.79
C LEU A 169 -11.28 10.58 8.12
N VAL A 170 -11.71 9.68 7.23
CA VAL A 170 -13.02 9.78 6.57
C VAL A 170 -14.15 9.71 7.58
N LYS A 171 -14.11 8.77 8.53
CA LYS A 171 -15.14 8.65 9.58
C LYS A 171 -15.17 9.87 10.49
N LEU A 172 -14.02 10.41 10.89
CA LEU A 172 -13.94 11.65 11.69
C LEU A 172 -14.51 12.85 10.93
N ALA A 173 -14.20 12.97 9.63
CA ALA A 173 -14.73 14.03 8.78
C ALA A 173 -16.26 13.94 8.62
N MET A 174 -16.77 12.77 8.26
CA MET A 174 -18.21 12.53 8.11
C MET A 174 -18.97 12.71 9.43
N GLY A 175 -18.35 12.40 10.57
CA GLY A 175 -18.90 12.63 11.90
C GLY A 175 -18.88 14.08 12.37
N GLY A 176 -18.37 15.01 11.56
CA GLY A 176 -18.26 16.44 11.89
C GLY A 176 -17.23 16.73 13.00
N MET A 177 -16.36 15.78 13.34
CA MET A 177 -15.38 15.95 14.43
C MET A 177 -14.36 17.04 14.11
N PHE A 178 -13.91 17.12 12.85
CA PHE A 178 -13.04 18.22 12.43
C PHE A 178 -13.74 19.57 12.56
N HIS A 179 -15.01 19.68 12.19
CA HIS A 179 -15.75 20.94 12.36
C HIS A 179 -15.89 21.31 13.84
N LYS A 180 -16.25 20.36 14.71
CA LYS A 180 -16.32 20.60 16.16
C LYS A 180 -14.96 21.00 16.74
N TYR A 181 -13.90 20.25 16.41
CA TYR A 181 -12.56 20.51 16.94
C TYR A 181 -11.97 21.83 16.41
N PHE A 182 -12.11 22.11 15.12
CA PHE A 182 -11.59 23.34 14.49
C PHE A 182 -12.36 24.60 14.88
N MET A 183 -13.62 24.48 15.30
CA MET A 183 -14.44 25.61 15.76
C MET A 183 -14.39 25.81 17.28
N GLN A 184 -14.19 24.75 18.06
CA GLN A 184 -14.18 24.82 19.53
C GLN A 184 -12.78 25.06 20.13
N ALA A 185 -11.71 24.66 19.44
CA ALA A 185 -10.36 25.08 19.81
C ALA A 185 -10.04 26.43 19.13
N SER A 186 -9.88 27.48 19.93
CA SER A 186 -9.38 28.78 19.46
C SER A 186 -7.92 28.61 19.05
N PHE A 187 -7.65 28.33 17.77
CA PHE A 187 -6.27 28.29 17.26
C PHE A 187 -5.67 29.69 17.28
N LYS A 188 -4.68 29.93 18.14
CA LYS A 188 -3.80 31.09 18.00
C LYS A 188 -2.66 30.73 17.05
N ALA A 189 -2.38 31.62 16.10
CA ALA A 189 -1.36 31.43 15.07
C ALA A 189 0.06 31.17 15.64
N GLU A 190 0.27 31.48 16.92
CA GLU A 190 1.54 31.26 17.64
C GLU A 190 1.90 29.78 17.85
N GLU A 191 0.94 28.84 17.81
CA GLU A 191 1.21 27.41 18.11
C GLU A 191 1.94 26.65 16.99
N PHE A 192 2.07 27.23 15.80
CA PHE A 192 2.72 26.60 14.63
C PHE A 192 4.10 27.19 14.28
N HIS A 193 4.58 28.15 15.08
CA HIS A 193 5.91 28.73 14.91
C HIS A 193 6.82 28.32 16.08
N LYS A 194 7.34 27.08 16.02
CA LYS A 194 8.59 26.69 16.66
C LYS A 194 9.42 25.87 15.67
#